data_AF-A0A6P0R9P3-F1
#
_entry.id   AF-A0A6P0R9P3-F1
#
_cell.length_a   1.000
_cell.length_b   1.000
_cell.length_c   1.000
_cell.angle_alpha   90.00
_cell.angle_beta   90.00
_cell.angle_gamma   90.00
#
_symmetry.space_group_name_H-M   'P 1'
#
loop_
_entity.id
_entity.type
_entity.pdbx_description
1 polymer ?
#
loop_
_entity_poly.entity_id
_entity_poly.type
_entity_poly.pdbx_seq_one_letter_code
_entity_poly.pdbx_strand_id
1 'polypeptide(L)'
;MFFYKINKTLQYKVFDYKNGNLEELIPDINRCDVAFNVPRALIFDAIQMCRADLEFATQEQMAVKKAAKLLGVPDDIVLALNRLVEHEESLNAMRKALLETDRP
;
A
#
# COMPACT_ATOMS: atom_id res chain seq x y z
N MET A 1 -20.96 -10.96 -32.16
CA MET A 1 -20.33 -12.05 -31.37
C MET A 1 -19.92 -11.44 -30.04
N PHE A 2 -20.87 -11.43 -29.10
CA PHE A 2 -20.78 -10.74 -27.81
C PHE A 2 -20.29 -11.70 -26.71
N PHE A 3 -19.72 -11.11 -25.66
CA PHE A 3 -19.37 -11.69 -24.36
C PHE A 3 -17.96 -12.28 -24.18
N TYR A 4 -16.98 -11.40 -23.98
CA TYR A 4 -15.88 -11.64 -23.04
C TYR A 4 -15.95 -10.59 -21.92
N LYS A 5 -17.03 -10.64 -21.14
CA LYS A 5 -17.18 -9.92 -19.87
C LYS A 5 -17.37 -10.99 -18.79
N ILE A 6 -16.27 -11.57 -18.31
CA ILE A 6 -16.29 -12.41 -17.11
C ILE A 6 -15.53 -11.66 -16.01
N ASN A 7 -16.33 -11.12 -15.08
CA ASN A 7 -16.10 -11.06 -13.64
C ASN A 7 -14.67 -10.85 -13.12
N LYS A 8 -14.18 -9.60 -13.12
CA LYS A 8 -12.98 -9.22 -12.36
C LYS A 8 -13.27 -8.52 -11.02
N THR A 9 -14.55 -8.40 -10.62
CA THR A 9 -15.00 -7.56 -9.50
C THR A 9 -15.28 -8.28 -8.18
N LEU A 10 -15.17 -9.62 -8.11
CA LEU A 10 -15.52 -10.41 -6.91
C LEU A 10 -14.36 -11.17 -6.24
N GLN A 11 -13.17 -11.16 -6.85
CA GLN A 11 -12.04 -11.99 -6.39
C GLN A 11 -11.45 -11.56 -5.03
N TYR A 12 -11.51 -10.26 -4.68
CA TYR A 12 -10.89 -9.76 -3.45
C TYR A 12 -11.65 -10.17 -2.17
N LYS A 13 -12.97 -10.38 -2.23
CA LYS A 13 -13.76 -10.82 -1.07
C LYS A 13 -13.54 -12.28 -0.70
N VAL A 14 -13.06 -13.07 -1.65
CA VAL A 14 -12.81 -14.51 -1.51
C VAL A 14 -11.34 -14.79 -1.19
N PHE A 15 -10.47 -13.79 -1.37
CA PHE A 15 -9.05 -13.92 -1.07
C PHE A 15 -8.84 -13.97 0.45
N ASP A 16 -8.24 -15.07 0.92
CA ASP A 16 -7.87 -15.25 2.32
C ASP A 16 -6.59 -14.46 2.61
N TYR A 17 -6.76 -13.19 2.91
CA TYR A 17 -5.66 -12.30 3.26
C TYR A 17 -4.99 -12.66 4.60
N LYS A 18 -5.65 -13.47 5.46
CA LYS A 18 -5.08 -13.88 6.75
C LYS A 18 -4.06 -15.00 6.59
N ASN A 19 -4.31 -15.91 5.66
CA ASN A 19 -3.42 -17.04 5.36
C ASN A 19 -2.64 -16.86 4.05
N GLY A 20 -2.75 -15.70 3.40
CA GLY A 20 -2.03 -15.39 2.16
C GLY A 20 -0.51 -15.41 2.35
N ASN A 21 0.17 -16.18 1.51
CA ASN A 21 1.63 -16.30 1.52
C ASN A 21 2.26 -15.30 0.54
N LEU A 22 2.98 -14.31 1.07
CA LEU A 22 3.63 -13.26 0.27
C LEU A 22 4.60 -13.84 -0.75
N GLU A 23 5.38 -14.84 -0.34
CA GLU A 23 6.39 -15.50 -1.16
C GLU A 23 5.77 -16.19 -2.40
N GLU A 24 4.50 -16.60 -2.32
CA GLU A 24 3.75 -17.19 -3.45
C GLU A 24 3.08 -16.14 -4.35
N LEU A 25 2.72 -14.98 -3.80
CA LEU A 25 1.96 -13.94 -4.51
C LEU A 25 2.85 -12.97 -5.30
N ILE A 26 4.04 -12.68 -4.77
CA ILE A 26 4.97 -11.70 -5.34
C ILE A 26 5.41 -12.02 -6.79
N PRO A 27 5.70 -13.28 -7.18
CA PRO A 27 6.14 -13.60 -8.54
C PRO A 27 5.18 -13.15 -9.64
N ASP A 28 3.87 -13.13 -9.37
CA ASP A 28 2.85 -12.76 -10.35
C ASP A 28 2.61 -11.24 -10.43
N ILE A 29 3.01 -10.48 -9.40
CA ILE A 29 2.84 -9.02 -9.32
C ILE A 29 3.67 -8.29 -10.38
N ASN A 30 4.85 -8.82 -10.71
CA ASN A 30 5.75 -8.25 -11.72
C ASN A 30 5.25 -8.41 -13.16
N ARG A 31 4.10 -9.06 -13.39
CA ARG A 31 3.50 -9.24 -14.73
C ARG A 31 2.54 -8.12 -15.14
N CYS A 32 2.34 -7.09 -14.31
CA CYS A 32 1.52 -5.95 -14.70
C CYS A 32 2.28 -5.03 -15.65
N ASP A 33 1.76 -4.88 -16.88
CA ASP A 33 2.24 -3.92 -17.88
C ASP A 33 1.72 -2.51 -17.53
N VAL A 34 2.28 -1.91 -16.48
CA VAL A 34 1.94 -0.56 -16.02
C VAL A 34 3.20 0.30 -15.93
N ALA A 35 3.08 1.57 -16.32
CA ALA A 35 4.19 2.53 -16.38
C ALA A 35 4.59 3.10 -15.01
N PHE A 36 4.54 2.31 -13.94
CA PHE A 36 5.01 2.71 -12.61
C PHE A 36 5.65 1.53 -11.88
N ASN A 37 6.53 1.83 -10.92
CA ASN A 37 7.24 0.81 -10.15
C ASN A 37 6.28 0.14 -9.16
N VAL A 38 5.66 -0.97 -9.58
CA VAL A 38 4.66 -1.71 -8.80
C VAL A 38 5.19 -2.13 -7.42
N PRO A 39 6.40 -2.71 -7.27
CA PRO A 39 6.97 -3.02 -5.96
C PRO A 39 6.98 -1.83 -4.99
N ARG A 40 7.41 -0.64 -5.44
CA ARG A 40 7.46 0.57 -4.61
C ARG A 40 6.07 1.09 -4.27
N ALA A 41 5.15 1.06 -5.23
CA ALA A 41 3.76 1.47 -5.01
C ALA A 41 3.07 0.58 -3.96
N LEU A 42 3.27 -0.74 -4.02
CA LEU A 42 2.70 -1.65 -3.01
C LEU A 42 3.26 -1.41 -1.61
N ILE A 43 4.56 -1.10 -1.49
CA ILE A 43 5.15 -0.75 -0.19
C ILE A 43 4.61 0.58 0.32
N PHE A 44 4.44 1.57 -0.57
CA PHE A 44 3.82 2.83 -0.23
C PHE A 44 2.38 2.65 0.29
N ASP A 45 1.56 1.89 -0.43
CA ASP A 45 0.18 1.60 -0.04
C ASP A 45 0.13 0.83 1.29
N ALA A 46 1.04 -0.15 1.49
CA ALA A 46 1.12 -0.89 2.74
C ALA A 46 1.47 0.02 3.93
N ILE A 47 2.39 0.97 3.76
CA ILE A 47 2.72 1.95 4.80
C ILE A 47 1.50 2.84 5.12
N GLN A 48 0.79 3.33 4.09
CA GLN A 48 -0.43 4.11 4.32
C GLN A 48 -1.50 3.31 5.08
N MET A 49 -1.69 2.03 4.74
CA MET A 49 -2.69 1.18 5.41
C MET A 49 -2.33 0.91 6.87
N CYS A 50 -1.06 0.61 7.17
CA CYS A 50 -0.58 0.41 8.55
C CYS A 50 -0.70 1.68 9.40
N ARG A 51 -0.70 2.87 8.79
CA ARG A 51 -0.83 4.14 9.52
C ARG A 51 -2.27 4.59 9.72
N ALA A 52 -3.24 3.88 9.16
CA ALA A 52 -4.64 4.26 9.19
C ALA A 52 -5.24 4.29 10.60
N ASP A 53 -4.70 3.50 11.53
CA ASP A 53 -5.08 3.47 12.95
C ASP A 53 -4.25 4.41 13.83
N LEU A 54 -3.48 5.32 13.21
CA LEU A 54 -2.64 6.36 13.82
C LEU A 54 -1.34 5.86 14.48
N GLU A 55 -1.11 4.55 14.61
CA GLU A 55 0.11 4.01 15.22
C GLU A 55 0.85 3.09 14.26
N PHE A 56 1.95 3.59 13.67
CA PHE A 56 2.84 2.72 12.89
C PHE A 56 3.70 1.83 13.80
N ALA A 57 3.12 0.74 14.30
CA ALA A 57 3.74 -0.07 15.33
C ALA A 57 5.02 -0.76 14.81
N THR A 58 5.93 -1.11 15.73
CA THR A 58 7.20 -1.76 15.37
C THR A 58 6.98 -3.08 14.62
N GLN A 59 5.90 -3.81 14.93
CA GLN A 59 5.56 -5.06 14.24
C GLN A 59 5.19 -4.83 12.77
N GLU A 60 4.46 -3.76 12.49
CA GLU A 60 4.07 -3.38 11.13
C GLU A 60 5.26 -2.89 10.33
N GLN A 61 6.14 -2.09 10.96
CA GLN A 61 7.40 -1.68 10.36
C GLN A 61 8.26 -2.88 9.95
N MET A 62 8.32 -3.92 10.80
CA MET A 62 9.03 -5.17 10.48
C MET A 62 8.35 -5.94 9.34
N ALA A 63 7.02 -5.99 9.30
CA ALA A 63 6.26 -6.64 8.24
C ALA A 63 6.47 -5.96 6.88
N VAL A 64 6.40 -4.62 6.84
CA VAL A 64 6.68 -3.82 5.64
C VAL A 64 8.11 -4.03 5.15
N LYS A 65 9.10 -4.03 6.05
CA LYS A 65 10.50 -4.30 5.69
C LYS A 65 10.69 -5.72 5.14
N LYS A 66 10.04 -6.73 5.73
CA LYS A 66 10.07 -8.10 5.21
C LYS A 66 9.49 -8.16 3.80
N ALA A 67 8.32 -7.55 3.58
CA ALA A 67 7.68 -7.51 2.26
C ALA A 67 8.55 -6.75 1.24
N ALA A 68 9.15 -5.62 1.62
CA ALA A 68 10.03 -4.84 0.75
C ALA A 68 11.24 -5.65 0.29
N LYS A 69 11.86 -6.40 1.21
CA LYS A 69 12.98 -7.30 0.89
C LYS A 69 12.57 -8.38 -0.10
N LEU A 70 11.39 -8.99 0.06
CA LEU A 70 10.88 -9.99 -0.89
C LEU A 70 10.56 -9.38 -2.26
N LEU A 71 10.10 -8.13 -2.28
CA LEU A 71 9.82 -7.36 -3.49
C LEU A 71 11.09 -6.74 -4.14
N GLY A 72 12.27 -6.92 -3.54
CA GLY A 72 13.52 -6.35 -4.04
C GLY A 72 13.61 -4.82 -3.93
N VAL A 73 12.84 -4.22 -3.02
CA VAL A 73 12.87 -2.77 -2.77
C VAL A 73 13.98 -2.46 -1.76
N PRO A 74 14.95 -1.57 -2.10
CA PRO A 74 16.02 -1.17 -1.19
C PRO A 74 15.55 -0.45 0.08
N ASP A 75 16.23 -0.64 1.20
CA ASP A 75 15.86 -0.08 2.51
C ASP A 75 15.83 1.46 2.54
N ASP A 76 16.73 2.13 1.80
CA ASP A 76 16.76 3.58 1.65
C ASP A 76 15.51 4.10 0.91
N ILE A 77 15.03 3.35 -0.09
CA ILE A 77 13.76 3.64 -0.77
C ILE A 77 12.58 3.41 0.17
N VAL A 78 12.56 2.33 0.95
CA VAL A 78 11.49 2.10 1.95
C VAL A 78 11.44 3.25 2.96
N LEU A 79 12.61 3.71 3.43
CA LEU A 79 12.70 4.87 4.31
C LEU A 79 12.14 6.14 3.63
N ALA A 80 12.51 6.40 2.39
CA ALA A 80 12.02 7.54 1.64
C ALA A 80 10.49 7.49 1.44
N LEU A 81 9.93 6.31 1.15
CA LEU A 81 8.49 6.10 1.03
C LEU A 81 7.77 6.35 2.36
N ASN A 82 8.33 5.89 3.48
CA ASN A 82 7.75 6.17 4.80
C ASN A 82 7.72 7.68 5.09
N ARG A 83 8.81 8.41 4.76
CA ARG A 83 8.85 9.88 4.91
C ARG A 83 7.87 10.58 3.99
N LEU A 84 7.65 10.07 2.79
CA LEU A 84 6.66 10.60 1.87
C LEU A 84 5.25 10.51 2.47
N VAL A 85 4.86 9.34 3.00
CA VAL A 85 3.55 9.15 3.66
C VAL A 85 3.39 10.08 4.87
N GLU A 86 4.41 10.20 5.71
CA GLU A 86 4.41 11.15 6.84
C GLU A 86 4.15 12.60 6.39
N HIS A 87 4.78 13.02 5.29
CA HIS A 87 4.57 14.35 4.74
C HIS A 87 3.15 14.52 4.17
N GLU A 88 2.61 13.51 3.47
CA GLU A 88 1.23 13.56 2.97
C GLU A 88 0.21 13.68 4.10
N GLU A 89 0.39 12.93 5.19
CA GLU A 89 -0.43 13.05 6.40
C GLU A 89 -0.35 14.45 7.01
N SER A 90 0.87 14.98 7.16
CA SER A 90 1.09 16.33 7.69
C SER A 90 0.46 17.40 6.81
N LEU A 91 0.57 17.28 5.48
CA LEU A 91 -0.04 18.21 4.53
C LEU A 91 -1.56 18.12 4.57
N ASN A 92 -2.10 16.91 4.71
CA ASN A 92 -3.56 16.73 4.85
C ASN A 92 -4.05 17.33 6.17
N ALA A 93 -3.34 17.13 7.29
CA ALA A 93 -3.67 17.75 8.57
C ALA A 93 -3.63 19.29 8.50
N MET A 94 -2.60 19.85 7.86
CA MET A 94 -2.50 21.29 7.61
C MET A 94 -3.66 21.80 6.75
N ARG A 95 -4.00 21.08 5.67
CA ARG A 95 -5.14 21.39 4.81
C ARG A 95 -6.45 21.43 5.60
N LYS A 96 -6.67 20.45 6.49
CA LYS A 96 -7.83 20.42 7.38
C LYS A 96 -7.84 21.62 8.32
N ALA A 97 -6.76 21.88 9.03
CA ALA A 97 -6.67 23.00 9.98
C ALA A 97 -6.90 24.37 9.33
N LEU A 98 -6.48 24.56 8.08
CA LEU A 98 -6.62 25.83 7.36
C LEU A 98 -7.98 26.01 6.67
N LEU A 99 -8.61 24.92 6.21
CA LEU A 99 -9.77 24.99 5.32
C LEU A 99 -11.06 24.40 5.91
N GLU A 100 -10.97 23.54 6.93
CA GLU A 100 -12.15 23.05 7.65
C GLU A 100 -12.56 24.09 8.70
N THR A 101 -13.60 24.86 8.38
CA THR A 101 -14.32 25.66 9.37
C THR A 101 -15.27 24.77 10.16
N ASP A 102 -15.38 24.98 11.48
CA ASP A 102 -16.46 24.45 12.31
C ASP A 102 -17.79 24.85 11.65
N ARG A 103 -18.44 23.90 10.96
CA ARG A 103 -19.85 24.07 10.63
C ARG A 103 -20.66 23.65 11.86
N PRO A 104 -21.68 24.43 12.26
CA PRO A 104 -22.59 24.06 13.34
C PRO A 104 -23.33 22.74 13.02
#